data_AF-A0A1A6BIC6-F1
#
_entry.id   AF-A0A1A6BIC6-F1
#
_cell.length_a   1.000
_cell.length_b   1.000
_cell.length_c   1.000
_cell.angle_alpha   90.00
_cell.angle_beta   90.00
_cell.angle_gamma   90.00
#
_symmetry.space_group_name_H-M   'P 1'
#
loop_
_entity.id
_entity.type
_entity.pdbx_description
1 polymer ?
#
loop_
_entity_poly.entity_id
_entity_poly.type
_entity_poly.pdbx_seq_one_letter_code
_entity_poly.pdbx_strand_id
1 'polypeptide(L)'
;MSVFEAWVDESGSNQRVDPGTYILSAVISEAAKAAAVREAMRSLLVGKRHRKLHWRDEDRGRQHAIATTIARLDVEHVVVVRSRPDSGDHPERQRRLCMERLLPELVALGVGRAVVESRGLKDDQQDHRTLDYLRRKRVLGGQLHLDHIGGPAEPMLWIPDACCGAVTQLRSGDPEHYALIETKVTLLEIKS
;
A
#
# COMPACT_ATOMS: atom_id res chain seq x y z
N MET A 1 -1.78 -2.33 -23.96
CA MET A 1 -1.85 -2.87 -22.59
C MET A 1 -0.88 -2.06 -21.75
N SER A 2 -1.27 -1.65 -20.54
CA SER A 2 -0.34 -0.97 -19.63
C SER A 2 0.81 -1.91 -19.27
N VAL A 3 2.01 -1.35 -19.09
CA VAL A 3 3.22 -2.06 -18.68
C VAL A 3 3.31 -2.17 -17.15
N PHE A 4 2.56 -1.36 -16.41
CA PHE A 4 2.67 -1.24 -14.96
C PHE A 4 1.47 -1.84 -14.23
N GLU A 5 1.77 -2.56 -13.16
CA GLU A 5 0.83 -3.07 -12.18
C GLU A 5 1.12 -2.46 -10.81
N ALA A 6 0.09 -2.35 -9.98
CA ALA A 6 0.23 -1.92 -8.60
C ALA A 6 -0.34 -2.96 -7.61
N TRP A 7 0.21 -2.99 -6.42
CA TRP A 7 -0.29 -3.79 -5.30
C TRP A 7 -0.52 -2.88 -4.11
N VAL A 8 -1.69 -2.99 -3.48
CA VAL A 8 -2.17 -2.01 -2.51
C VAL A 8 -2.53 -2.69 -1.19
N ASP A 9 -2.03 -2.14 -0.10
CA ASP A 9 -2.40 -2.55 1.26
C ASP A 9 -2.60 -1.33 2.18
N GLU A 10 -3.26 -1.53 3.31
CA GLU A 10 -3.65 -0.50 4.26
C GLU A 10 -3.06 -0.72 5.65
N SER A 11 -2.95 0.36 6.42
CA SER A 11 -2.68 0.26 7.84
C SER A 11 -3.27 1.43 8.61
N GLY A 12 -3.77 1.18 9.81
CA GLY A 12 -4.01 2.24 10.79
C GLY A 12 -2.71 2.64 11.47
N SER A 13 -2.59 3.89 11.93
CA SER A 13 -1.41 4.31 12.70
C SER A 13 -1.53 3.97 14.19
N ASN A 14 -0.47 4.28 14.95
CA ASN A 14 -0.45 4.14 16.40
C ASN A 14 -1.38 5.16 17.06
N GLN A 15 -2.53 4.70 17.54
CA GLN A 15 -3.60 5.56 18.08
C GLN A 15 -3.19 6.38 19.31
N ARG A 16 -2.09 6.04 20.00
CA ARG A 16 -1.62 6.79 21.17
C ARG A 16 -0.84 8.05 20.80
N VAL A 17 -0.16 8.04 19.66
CA VAL A 17 0.77 9.11 19.24
C VAL A 17 0.33 9.78 17.94
N ASP A 18 -0.41 9.07 17.09
CA ASP A 18 -0.92 9.53 15.80
C ASP A 18 -2.38 9.04 15.60
N PRO A 19 -3.31 9.47 16.48
CA PRO A 19 -4.71 9.06 16.45
C PRO A 19 -5.43 9.49 15.17
N GLY A 20 -6.42 8.68 14.77
CA GLY A 20 -7.27 9.00 13.61
C GLY A 20 -6.51 9.01 12.28
N THR A 21 -5.32 8.41 12.25
CA THR A 21 -4.52 8.26 11.03
C THR A 21 -4.76 6.91 10.36
N TYR A 22 -5.00 6.99 9.07
CA TYR A 22 -5.19 5.88 8.16
C TYR A 22 -4.23 6.03 6.97
N ILE A 23 -3.56 4.95 6.60
CA ILE A 23 -2.51 4.90 5.60
C ILE A 23 -2.90 3.87 4.55
N LEU A 24 -2.77 4.24 3.28
CA LEU A 24 -2.95 3.35 2.14
C LEU A 24 -1.70 3.43 1.28
N SER A 25 -1.01 2.30 1.09
CA SER A 25 0.23 2.23 0.32
C SER A 25 0.00 1.40 -0.95
N ALA A 26 0.56 1.87 -2.05
CA ALA A 26 0.70 1.12 -3.27
C ALA A 26 2.19 0.95 -3.61
N VAL A 27 2.60 -0.26 -3.97
CA VAL A 27 3.85 -0.50 -4.72
C VAL A 27 3.51 -0.63 -6.21
N ILE A 28 4.35 -0.08 -7.07
CA ILE A 28 4.20 -0.07 -8.52
C ILE A 28 5.43 -0.75 -9.13
N SER A 29 5.20 -1.69 -10.03
CA SER A 29 6.25 -2.40 -10.77
C SER A 29 5.86 -2.57 -12.22
N GLU A 30 6.85 -2.64 -13.10
CA GLU A 30 6.62 -3.21 -14.42
C GLU A 30 6.16 -4.67 -14.28
N ALA A 31 5.15 -5.08 -15.05
CA ALA A 31 4.60 -6.43 -15.03
C ALA A 31 5.68 -7.50 -15.31
N ALA A 32 6.64 -7.19 -16.18
CA ALA A 32 7.77 -8.07 -16.51
C ALA A 32 8.74 -8.29 -15.34
N LYS A 33 8.85 -7.31 -14.43
CA LYS A 33 9.76 -7.35 -13.28
C LYS A 33 9.11 -7.93 -12.02
N ALA A 34 7.77 -7.94 -11.97
CA ALA A 34 7.01 -8.38 -10.81
C ALA A 34 7.35 -9.81 -10.36
N ALA A 35 7.69 -10.72 -11.28
CA ALA A 35 8.12 -12.07 -10.93
C ALA A 35 9.42 -12.09 -10.11
N ALA A 36 10.44 -11.32 -10.53
CA ALA A 36 11.71 -11.21 -9.81
C ALA A 36 11.51 -10.54 -8.43
N VAL A 37 10.66 -9.52 -8.37
CA VAL A 37 10.31 -8.85 -7.11
C VAL A 37 9.63 -9.82 -6.13
N ARG A 38 8.67 -10.63 -6.60
CA ARG A 38 8.04 -11.68 -5.79
C ARG A 38 9.06 -12.64 -5.20
N GLU A 39 10.01 -13.12 -6.01
CA GLU A 39 11.04 -14.05 -5.53
C GLU A 39 11.96 -13.40 -4.49
N ALA A 40 12.35 -12.14 -4.68
CA ALA A 40 13.12 -11.40 -3.68
C ALA A 40 12.37 -11.31 -2.34
N MET A 41 11.07 -10.98 -2.37
CA MET A 41 10.25 -10.94 -1.16
C MET A 41 10.04 -12.32 -0.53
N ARG A 42 9.84 -13.38 -1.34
CA ARG A 42 9.74 -14.76 -0.85
C ARG A 42 11.01 -15.23 -0.15
N SER A 43 12.19 -14.80 -0.62
CA SER A 43 13.48 -15.14 -0.01
C SER A 43 13.63 -14.60 1.42
N LEU A 44 12.84 -13.59 1.80
CA LEU A 44 12.82 -13.03 3.15
C LEU A 44 11.96 -13.83 4.12
N LEU A 45 11.15 -14.80 3.67
CA LEU A 45 10.37 -15.63 4.58
C LEU A 45 11.28 -16.53 5.42
N VAL A 46 11.21 -16.38 6.75
CA VAL A 46 11.98 -17.20 7.68
C VAL A 46 11.12 -18.37 8.15
N GLY A 47 11.53 -19.59 7.79
CA GLY A 47 10.91 -20.84 8.28
C GLY A 47 9.71 -21.33 7.47
N LYS A 48 9.56 -22.66 7.40
CA LYS A 48 8.55 -23.36 6.57
C LYS A 48 7.08 -23.09 6.94
N ARG A 49 6.81 -22.36 8.04
CA ARG A 49 5.46 -22.11 8.58
C ARG A 49 4.92 -20.71 8.29
N HIS A 50 5.77 -19.74 7.94
CA HIS A 50 5.33 -18.37 7.66
C HIS A 50 4.84 -18.30 6.20
N ARG A 51 3.53 -18.11 6.03
CA ARG A 51 2.88 -18.01 4.71
C ARG A 51 2.74 -16.56 4.23
N LYS A 52 2.95 -15.58 5.11
CA LYS A 52 2.83 -14.14 4.87
C LYS A 52 3.88 -13.41 5.72
N LEU A 53 4.46 -12.34 5.17
CA LEU A 53 5.24 -11.35 5.91
C LEU A 53 4.27 -10.28 6.39
N HIS A 54 4.31 -9.97 7.69
CA HIS A 54 3.48 -8.92 8.29
C HIS A 54 4.37 -8.02 9.16
N TRP A 55 4.59 -6.79 8.71
CA TRP A 55 5.58 -5.86 9.25
C TRP A 55 5.56 -5.72 10.77
N ARG A 56 4.35 -5.67 11.34
CA ARG A 56 4.14 -5.47 12.78
C ARG A 56 4.60 -6.63 13.64
N ASP A 57 4.65 -7.84 13.08
CA ASP A 57 5.04 -9.06 13.81
C ASP A 57 6.54 -9.35 13.67
N GLU A 58 7.25 -8.60 12.83
CA GLU A 58 8.69 -8.72 12.61
C GLU A 58 9.47 -7.92 13.66
N ASP A 59 10.61 -8.44 14.10
CA ASP A 59 11.54 -7.71 14.96
C ASP A 59 12.26 -6.57 14.22
N ARG A 60 12.97 -5.69 14.95
CA ARG A 60 13.63 -4.52 14.36
C ARG A 60 14.71 -4.90 13.33
N GLY A 61 15.48 -5.97 13.56
CA GLY A 61 16.50 -6.42 12.61
C GLY A 61 15.89 -6.94 11.32
N ARG A 62 14.75 -7.62 11.43
CA ARG A 62 13.93 -8.09 10.31
C ARG A 62 13.30 -6.95 9.53
N GLN A 63 12.68 -5.99 10.21
CA GLN A 63 12.15 -4.76 9.60
C GLN A 63 13.23 -4.02 8.79
N HIS A 64 14.44 -3.92 9.34
CA HIS A 64 15.59 -3.34 8.65
C HIS A 64 16.00 -4.12 7.40
N ALA A 65 16.07 -5.45 7.47
CA ALA A 65 16.38 -6.29 6.32
C ALA A 65 15.32 -6.20 5.21
N ILE A 66 14.04 -6.13 5.59
CA ILE A 66 12.91 -5.99 4.66
C ILE A 66 12.97 -4.62 3.96
N ALA A 67 13.09 -3.53 4.71
CA ALA A 67 13.20 -2.18 4.16
C ALA A 67 14.44 -2.04 3.25
N THR A 68 15.58 -2.61 3.65
CA THR A 68 16.80 -2.64 2.82
C THR A 68 16.60 -3.41 1.52
N THR A 69 15.86 -4.52 1.56
CA THR A 69 15.54 -5.28 0.35
C THR A 69 14.66 -4.45 -0.57
N ILE A 70 13.59 -3.84 -0.03
CA ILE A 70 12.66 -2.99 -0.78
C ILE A 70 13.39 -1.82 -1.45
N ALA A 71 14.31 -1.17 -0.74
CA ALA A 71 15.11 -0.07 -1.28
C ALA A 71 15.92 -0.45 -2.53
N ARG A 72 16.28 -1.73 -2.68
CA ARG A 72 17.07 -2.27 -3.81
C ARG A 72 16.19 -2.77 -4.97
N LEU A 73 14.89 -2.91 -4.76
CA LEU A 73 13.96 -3.35 -5.78
C LEU A 73 13.68 -2.21 -6.78
N ASP A 74 13.48 -2.57 -8.04
CA ASP A 74 13.11 -1.63 -9.09
C ASP A 74 11.59 -1.40 -9.10
N VAL A 75 11.12 -0.79 -8.00
CA VAL A 75 9.72 -0.43 -7.75
C VAL A 75 9.62 1.01 -7.26
N GLU A 76 8.44 1.59 -7.44
CA GLU A 76 8.06 2.90 -6.90
C GLU A 76 6.87 2.74 -5.96
N HIS A 77 6.70 3.68 -5.03
CA HIS A 77 5.63 3.65 -4.05
C HIS A 77 4.82 4.95 -4.06
N VAL A 78 3.50 4.80 -3.93
CA VAL A 78 2.59 5.92 -3.63
C VAL A 78 1.92 5.62 -2.31
N VAL A 79 2.11 6.49 -1.32
CA VAL A 79 1.50 6.34 0.01
C VAL A 79 0.57 7.51 0.26
N VAL A 80 -0.70 7.21 0.51
CA VAL A 80 -1.70 8.20 0.91
C VAL A 80 -1.90 8.11 2.41
N VAL A 81 -1.70 9.22 3.09
CA VAL A 81 -1.93 9.37 4.53
C VAL A 81 -3.10 10.30 4.76
N ARG A 82 -4.06 9.84 5.53
CA ARG A 82 -5.15 10.65 6.06
C ARG A 82 -5.00 10.71 7.57
N SER A 83 -4.75 11.89 8.12
CA SER A 83 -4.67 12.10 9.57
C SER A 83 -5.77 13.06 10.03
N ARG A 84 -6.70 12.56 10.86
CA ARG A 84 -7.71 13.37 11.54
C ARG A 84 -8.01 12.82 12.94
N PRO A 85 -7.27 13.31 13.96
CA PRO A 85 -7.44 12.92 15.36
C PRO A 85 -8.89 12.99 15.85
N ASP A 86 -9.61 14.05 15.47
CA ASP A 86 -10.96 14.34 15.97
C ASP A 86 -12.08 13.75 15.10
N SER A 87 -11.73 12.99 14.05
CA SER A 87 -12.74 12.39 13.20
C SER A 87 -13.25 11.07 13.76
N GLY A 88 -14.53 11.01 14.16
CA GLY A 88 -15.25 9.76 14.44
C GLY A 88 -15.60 8.97 13.17
N ASP A 89 -14.83 9.14 12.09
CA ASP A 89 -15.11 8.54 10.80
C ASP A 89 -14.92 7.02 10.86
N HIS A 90 -15.92 6.28 10.36
CA HIS A 90 -15.81 4.84 10.21
C HIS A 90 -14.67 4.46 9.24
N PRO A 91 -13.98 3.32 9.47
CA PRO A 91 -12.88 2.85 8.62
C PRO A 91 -13.23 2.80 7.12
N GLU A 92 -14.46 2.41 6.77
CA GLU A 92 -14.97 2.39 5.39
C GLU A 92 -14.86 3.78 4.71
N ARG A 93 -15.15 4.87 5.45
CA ARG A 93 -15.05 6.24 4.93
C ARG A 93 -13.59 6.67 4.78
N GLN A 94 -12.73 6.32 5.73
CA GLN A 94 -11.30 6.63 5.67
C GLN A 94 -10.65 5.97 4.46
N ARG A 95 -10.94 4.68 4.25
CA ARG A 95 -10.49 3.93 3.09
C ARG A 95 -10.97 4.54 1.79
N ARG A 96 -12.26 4.87 1.68
CA ARG A 96 -12.82 5.50 0.48
C ARG A 96 -12.08 6.78 0.11
N LEU A 97 -11.83 7.67 1.07
CA LEU A 97 -11.09 8.91 0.81
C LEU A 97 -9.66 8.64 0.34
N CYS A 98 -8.99 7.66 0.93
CA CYS A 98 -7.64 7.29 0.50
C CYS A 98 -7.62 6.68 -0.91
N MET A 99 -8.60 5.82 -1.23
CA MET A 99 -8.78 5.27 -2.58
C MET A 99 -9.10 6.37 -3.60
N GLU A 100 -9.96 7.34 -3.25
CA GLU A 100 -10.27 8.50 -4.12
C GLU A 100 -9.03 9.35 -4.44
N ARG A 101 -8.06 9.41 -3.51
CA ARG A 101 -6.77 10.09 -3.73
C ARG A 101 -5.76 9.22 -4.50
N LEU A 102 -5.70 7.92 -4.20
CA LEU A 102 -4.68 6.99 -4.73
C LEU A 102 -4.94 6.58 -6.18
N LEU A 103 -6.18 6.18 -6.52
CA LEU A 103 -6.47 5.59 -7.82
C LEU A 103 -6.17 6.52 -9.02
N PRO A 104 -6.45 7.84 -8.96
CA PRO A 104 -6.04 8.75 -10.03
C PRO A 104 -4.52 8.84 -10.21
N GLU A 105 -3.75 8.75 -9.13
CA GLU A 105 -2.28 8.79 -9.17
C GLU A 105 -1.72 7.53 -9.83
N LEU A 106 -2.26 6.36 -9.52
CA LEU A 106 -1.88 5.11 -10.19
C LEU A 106 -2.10 5.22 -11.70
N VAL A 107 -3.25 5.76 -12.12
CA VAL A 107 -3.54 5.98 -13.56
C VAL A 107 -2.57 6.98 -14.18
N ALA A 108 -2.23 8.07 -13.49
CA ALA A 108 -1.27 9.07 -13.97
C ALA A 108 0.14 8.47 -14.14
N LEU A 109 0.51 7.51 -13.30
CA LEU A 109 1.75 6.73 -13.39
C LEU A 109 1.66 5.59 -14.43
N GLY A 110 0.57 5.52 -15.19
CA GLY A 110 0.38 4.56 -16.27
C GLY A 110 0.00 3.16 -15.82
N VAL A 111 -0.36 2.96 -14.54
CA VAL A 111 -0.82 1.66 -14.02
C VAL A 111 -2.16 1.28 -14.66
N GLY A 112 -2.22 0.10 -15.26
CA GLY A 112 -3.46 -0.42 -15.86
C GLY A 112 -4.20 -1.42 -15.00
N ARG A 113 -3.54 -2.00 -13.99
CA ARG A 113 -4.11 -2.97 -13.06
C ARG A 113 -3.57 -2.75 -11.65
N ALA A 114 -4.47 -2.72 -10.68
CA ALA A 114 -4.14 -2.66 -9.26
C ALA A 114 -4.75 -3.87 -8.54
N VAL A 115 -3.94 -4.58 -7.76
CA VAL A 115 -4.34 -5.71 -6.91
C VAL A 115 -4.35 -5.22 -5.47
N VAL A 116 -5.49 -5.30 -4.80
CA VAL A 116 -5.66 -4.83 -3.43
C VAL A 116 -5.78 -6.02 -2.48
N GLU A 117 -5.22 -5.91 -1.27
CA GLU A 117 -5.48 -6.92 -0.25
C GLU A 117 -6.98 -6.95 0.08
N SER A 118 -7.60 -8.12 -0.11
CA SER A 118 -9.03 -8.34 0.18
C SER A 118 -9.27 -8.32 1.69
N ARG A 119 -10.33 -7.63 2.09
CA ARG A 119 -10.84 -7.62 3.48
C ARG A 119 -12.20 -8.31 3.60
N GLY A 120 -12.64 -8.96 2.52
CA GLY A 120 -13.92 -9.61 2.39
C GLY A 120 -14.79 -8.99 1.31
N LEU A 121 -15.71 -9.81 0.78
CA LEU A 121 -16.50 -9.47 -0.41
C LEU A 121 -17.24 -8.12 -0.33
N LYS A 122 -17.73 -7.75 0.86
CA LYS A 122 -18.45 -6.49 1.07
C LYS A 122 -17.53 -5.28 0.88
N ASP A 123 -16.32 -5.33 1.44
CA ASP A 123 -15.33 -4.26 1.32
C ASP A 123 -14.78 -4.17 -0.10
N ASP A 124 -14.51 -5.31 -0.72
CA ASP A 124 -14.02 -5.37 -2.11
C ASP A 124 -15.04 -4.74 -3.09
N GLN A 125 -16.34 -5.00 -2.88
CA GLN A 125 -17.41 -4.32 -3.63
C GLN A 125 -17.45 -2.80 -3.39
N GLN A 126 -17.13 -2.34 -2.19
CA GLN A 126 -17.10 -0.92 -1.88
C GLN A 126 -15.93 -0.21 -2.57
N ASP A 127 -14.79 -0.88 -2.70
CA ASP A 127 -13.65 -0.39 -3.50
C ASP A 127 -14.03 -0.27 -4.98
N HIS A 128 -14.71 -1.28 -5.55
CA HIS A 128 -15.22 -1.20 -6.92
C HIS A 128 -16.21 -0.05 -7.13
N ARG A 129 -17.14 0.18 -6.19
CA ARG A 129 -18.06 1.33 -6.25
C ARG A 129 -17.31 2.66 -6.23
N THR A 130 -16.19 2.73 -5.50
CA THR A 130 -15.33 3.92 -5.47
C THR A 130 -14.66 4.13 -6.83
N LEU A 131 -14.11 3.08 -7.45
CA LEU A 131 -13.55 3.15 -8.81
C LEU A 131 -14.61 3.62 -9.84
N ASP A 132 -15.81 3.05 -9.80
CA ASP A 132 -16.89 3.42 -10.72
C ASP A 132 -17.42 4.85 -10.49
N TYR A 133 -17.42 5.31 -9.24
CA TYR A 133 -17.68 6.72 -8.92
C TYR A 133 -16.64 7.64 -9.57
N LEU A 134 -15.34 7.32 -9.45
CA LEU A 134 -14.26 8.11 -10.06
C LEU A 134 -14.35 8.11 -11.60
N ARG A 135 -14.68 6.97 -12.21
CA ARG A 135 -14.92 6.87 -13.66
C ARG A 135 -16.05 7.80 -14.10
N ARG A 136 -17.20 7.77 -13.40
CA ARG A 136 -18.34 8.65 -13.70
C ARG A 136 -18.01 10.13 -13.54
N LYS A 137 -17.16 10.48 -12.58
CA LYS A 137 -16.67 11.85 -12.38
C LYS A 137 -15.61 12.29 -13.40
N ARG A 138 -15.14 11.39 -14.28
CA ARG A 138 -14.08 11.65 -15.27
C ARG A 138 -12.78 12.17 -14.65
N VAL A 139 -12.48 11.73 -13.42
CA VAL A 139 -11.23 12.09 -12.73
C VAL A 139 -10.10 11.09 -12.99
N LEU A 140 -10.42 9.89 -13.50
CA LEU A 140 -9.42 8.95 -13.99
C LEU A 140 -9.03 9.34 -15.42
N GLY A 141 -7.76 9.68 -15.63
CA GLY A 141 -7.20 10.03 -16.95
C GLY A 141 -7.00 8.83 -17.89
N GLY A 142 -7.51 7.64 -17.54
CA GLY A 142 -7.20 6.38 -18.23
C GLY A 142 -7.95 5.18 -17.66
N GLN A 143 -7.61 3.99 -18.16
CA GLN A 143 -8.21 2.72 -17.72
C GLN A 143 -7.41 2.13 -16.56
N LEU A 144 -8.13 1.73 -15.51
CA LEU A 144 -7.59 0.97 -14.38
C LEU A 144 -8.52 -0.21 -14.09
N HIS A 145 -7.96 -1.41 -14.02
CA HIS A 145 -8.62 -2.60 -13.49
C HIS A 145 -8.26 -2.77 -12.02
N LEU A 146 -9.23 -3.17 -11.20
CA LEU A 146 -9.03 -3.39 -9.77
C LEU A 146 -9.38 -4.85 -9.47
N ASP A 147 -8.46 -5.57 -8.87
CA ASP A 147 -8.63 -6.94 -8.39
C ASP A 147 -8.38 -7.00 -6.88
N HIS A 148 -8.92 -8.04 -6.25
CA HIS A 148 -8.71 -8.30 -4.82
C HIS A 148 -8.20 -9.72 -4.59
N ILE A 149 -7.16 -9.85 -3.76
CA ILE A 149 -6.54 -11.14 -3.41
C ILE A 149 -6.25 -11.14 -1.91
N GLY A 150 -6.38 -12.30 -1.24
CA GLY A 150 -5.96 -12.41 0.16
C GLY A 150 -4.43 -12.33 0.32
N GLY A 151 -3.95 -11.57 1.31
CA GLY A 151 -2.52 -11.24 1.45
C GLY A 151 -1.52 -12.40 1.51
N PRO A 152 -1.83 -13.60 2.03
CA PRO A 152 -0.88 -14.72 2.01
C PRO A 152 -0.60 -15.27 0.59
N ALA A 153 -1.46 -14.98 -0.38
CA ALA A 153 -1.33 -15.55 -1.73
C ALA A 153 -0.38 -14.77 -2.65
N GLU A 154 -0.14 -13.49 -2.37
CA GLU A 154 0.58 -12.58 -3.28
C GLU A 154 1.70 -11.82 -2.53
N PRO A 155 2.99 -12.21 -2.69
CA PRO A 155 4.11 -11.55 -2.04
C PRO A 155 4.28 -10.07 -2.35
N MET A 156 3.78 -9.61 -3.50
CA MET A 156 3.81 -8.18 -3.83
C MET A 156 3.01 -7.34 -2.83
N LEU A 157 1.98 -7.91 -2.16
CA LEU A 157 1.20 -7.22 -1.12
C LEU A 157 1.99 -7.04 0.19
N TRP A 158 3.10 -7.74 0.39
CA TRP A 158 3.92 -7.57 1.60
C TRP A 158 4.76 -6.29 1.56
N ILE A 159 5.02 -5.77 0.36
CA ILE A 159 5.75 -4.53 0.16
C ILE A 159 4.94 -3.32 0.63
N PRO A 160 3.68 -3.09 0.20
CA PRO A 160 2.87 -1.98 0.69
C PRO A 160 2.55 -2.12 2.19
N ASP A 161 2.42 -3.33 2.74
CA ASP A 161 2.36 -3.55 4.21
C ASP A 161 3.60 -2.99 4.92
N ALA A 162 4.80 -3.37 4.45
CA ALA A 162 6.06 -2.88 4.99
C ALA A 162 6.20 -1.35 4.84
N CYS A 163 5.80 -0.78 3.70
CA CYS A 163 5.80 0.66 3.49
C CYS A 163 4.83 1.39 4.42
N CYS A 164 3.61 0.87 4.61
CA CYS A 164 2.67 1.36 5.61
C CYS A 164 3.28 1.32 7.03
N GLY A 165 3.97 0.24 7.35
CA GLY A 165 4.70 0.06 8.60
C GLY A 165 5.80 1.11 8.83
N ALA A 166 6.67 1.30 7.83
CA ALA A 166 7.73 2.31 7.86
C ALA A 166 7.18 3.75 7.99
N VAL A 167 6.09 4.07 7.28
CA VAL A 167 5.42 5.37 7.40
C VAL A 167 4.76 5.54 8.77
N THR A 168 4.18 4.48 9.33
CA THR A 168 3.63 4.52 10.71
C THR A 168 4.73 4.82 11.73
N GLN A 169 5.91 4.21 11.59
CA GLN A 169 7.06 4.46 12.45
C GLN A 169 7.57 5.90 12.31
N LEU A 170 7.74 6.39 11.08
CA LEU A 170 8.11 7.79 10.80
C LEU A 170 7.17 8.75 11.54
N ARG A 171 5.87 8.53 11.40
CA ARG A 171 4.82 9.36 12.03
C ARG A 171 4.77 9.22 13.55
N SER A 172 5.33 8.14 14.08
CA SER A 172 5.48 7.89 15.52
C SER A 172 6.84 8.37 16.07
N GLY A 173 7.68 9.01 15.24
CA GLY A 173 8.98 9.57 15.64
C GLY A 173 10.20 8.68 15.38
N ASP A 174 10.04 7.58 14.65
CA ASP A 174 11.13 6.65 14.29
C ASP A 174 11.31 6.58 12.76
N PRO A 175 12.23 7.39 12.19
CA PRO A 175 12.39 7.49 10.74
C PRO A 175 13.27 6.38 10.13
N GLU A 176 13.90 5.51 10.94
CA GLU A 176 15.01 4.65 10.51
C GLU A 176 14.69 3.82 9.25
N HIS A 177 13.55 3.13 9.25
CA HIS A 177 13.15 2.27 8.13
C HIS A 177 12.62 3.05 6.93
N TYR A 178 11.93 4.17 7.17
CA TYR A 178 11.42 5.02 6.10
C TYR A 178 12.57 5.66 5.32
N ALA A 179 13.62 6.12 6.00
CA ALA A 179 14.79 6.72 5.37
C ALA A 179 15.48 5.79 4.34
N LEU A 180 15.36 4.47 4.49
CA LEU A 180 15.88 3.50 3.53
C LEU A 180 15.12 3.49 2.20
N ILE A 181 13.81 3.79 2.23
CA ILE A 181 12.92 3.71 1.07
C ILE A 181 12.44 5.08 0.57
N GLU A 182 12.76 6.16 1.29
CA GLU A 182 12.27 7.53 1.05
C GLU A 182 12.39 7.97 -0.41
N THR A 183 13.52 7.67 -1.06
CA THR A 183 13.78 8.09 -2.45
C THR A 183 12.85 7.45 -3.48
N LYS A 184 12.11 6.41 -3.09
CA LYS A 184 11.15 5.67 -3.93
C LYS A 184 9.70 5.90 -3.50
N VAL A 185 9.46 6.74 -2.49
CA VAL A 185 8.12 6.95 -1.91
C VAL A 185 7.60 8.34 -2.24
N THR A 186 6.50 8.39 -2.98
CA THR A 186 5.66 9.58 -3.08
C THR A 186 4.65 9.58 -1.95
N LEU A 187 4.83 10.46 -0.96
CA LEU A 187 3.92 10.61 0.18
C LEU A 187 2.88 11.71 -0.09
N LEU A 188 1.60 11.36 0.00
CA LEU A 188 0.46 12.24 -0.27
C LEU A 188 -0.42 12.38 0.97
N GLU A 189 -0.69 13.61 1.41
CA GLU A 189 -1.56 13.85 2.55
C GLU A 189 -2.97 14.30 2.12
N ILE A 190 -3.99 13.75 2.78
CA ILE A 190 -5.38 14.21 2.67
C ILE A 190 -5.67 15.20 3.80
N LYS A 191 -5.72 16.48 3.46
CA LYS A 191 -6.14 17.58 4.34
C LYS A 191 -7.66 17.79 4.17
N SER A 192 -8.51 16.92 4.74
CA SER A 192 -9.97 17.04 4.49
C SER A 192 -10.84 16.69 5.66
#